data_AF-A0A945TV46-F1
#
_entry.id   AF-A0A945TV46-F1
#
_cell.length_a   1.000
_cell.length_b   1.000
_cell.length_c   1.000
_cell.angle_alpha   90.00
_cell.angle_beta   90.00
_cell.angle_gamma   90.00
#
_symmetry.space_group_name_H-M   'P 1'
#
loop_
_entity.id
_entity.type
_entity.pdbx_description
1 polymer ?
#
loop_
_entity_poly.entity_id
_entity_poly.type
_entity_poly.pdbx_seq_one_letter_code
_entity_poly.pdbx_strand_id
1 'polypeptide(L)'
;KALHLLPSSKNSWTPQILRCSALEKRGIDKIWDSVKSFRKALQNSGEWEKQRRSQTGKWMWSLVEEGLLTNFRNHPSLQKQIPELEKEVESGNMLPTTAARILLDSWQTQSK
;
A
#
# COMPACT_ATOMS: atom_id res chain seq x y z
N LYS A 1 13.27 24.60 7.29
CA LYS A 1 13.82 23.25 6.97
C LYS A 1 12.97 22.20 7.69
N ALA A 2 12.05 21.51 6.99
CA ALA A 2 11.01 20.70 7.63
C ALA A 2 11.31 19.18 7.70
N LEU A 3 12.17 18.64 6.83
CA LEU A 3 12.42 17.18 6.80
C LEU A 3 13.12 16.63 8.05
N HIS A 4 13.85 17.48 8.79
CA HIS A 4 14.48 17.09 10.08
C HIS A 4 13.46 16.90 11.21
N LEU A 5 12.22 17.35 11.03
CA LEU A 5 11.12 17.15 11.99
C LEU A 5 10.44 15.80 11.81
N LEU A 6 10.72 15.10 10.71
CA LEU A 6 10.27 13.73 10.51
C LEU A 6 11.30 12.80 11.14
N PRO A 7 10.90 11.89 12.06
CA PRO A 7 11.84 10.92 12.59
C PRO A 7 12.48 10.16 11.45
N SER A 8 13.82 10.09 11.43
CA SER A 8 14.53 9.31 10.44
C SER A 8 14.08 7.86 10.59
N SER A 9 13.37 7.32 9.59
CA SER A 9 12.89 5.94 9.62
C SER A 9 14.01 4.90 9.63
N LYS A 10 15.27 5.35 9.46
CA LYS A 10 16.47 4.52 9.36
C LYS A 10 17.57 5.13 10.20
N ASN A 11 18.20 4.31 11.03
CA ASN A 11 19.29 4.76 11.88
C ASN A 11 20.60 4.90 11.09
N SER A 12 20.75 4.13 10.00
CA SER A 12 21.96 4.15 9.18
C SER A 12 21.98 5.20 8.06
N TRP A 13 20.99 6.08 7.94
CA TRP A 13 20.95 7.08 6.86
C TRP A 13 20.27 8.39 7.25
N THR A 14 20.92 9.51 6.94
CA THR A 14 20.32 10.84 7.04
C THR A 14 19.84 11.30 5.66
N PRO A 15 18.54 11.61 5.47
CA PRO A 15 18.02 12.10 4.20
C PRO A 15 18.76 13.36 3.69
N GLN A 16 19.15 13.35 2.42
CA GLN A 16 19.81 14.48 1.76
C GLN A 16 18.81 15.25 0.89
N ILE A 17 18.90 16.58 0.89
CA ILE A 17 18.11 17.47 0.03
C ILE A 17 18.99 17.92 -1.12
N LEU A 18 18.66 17.52 -2.34
CA LEU A 18 19.38 17.85 -3.56
C LEU A 18 18.49 18.65 -4.52
N ARG A 19 19.10 19.46 -5.37
CA ARG A 19 18.41 20.21 -6.44
C ARG A 19 18.75 19.58 -7.79
N CYS A 20 17.73 19.40 -8.63
CA CYS A 20 17.90 18.93 -10.01
C CYS A 20 16.96 19.66 -10.96
N SER A 21 17.29 19.63 -12.25
CA SER A 21 16.39 19.99 -13.34
C SER A 21 16.48 18.91 -14.40
N ALA A 22 15.39 18.17 -14.60
CA ALA A 22 15.31 17.15 -15.65
C ALA A 22 15.38 17.80 -17.05
N LEU A 23 14.72 18.95 -17.22
CA LEU A 23 14.71 19.71 -18.47
C LEU A 23 16.11 20.20 -18.86
N GLU A 24 16.87 20.71 -17.88
CA GLU A 24 18.23 21.20 -18.10
C GLU A 24 19.30 20.09 -17.93
N LYS A 25 18.90 18.85 -17.69
CA LYS A 25 19.78 17.70 -17.42
C LYS A 25 20.81 17.98 -16.30
N ARG A 26 20.42 18.71 -15.27
CA ARG A 26 21.29 19.17 -14.18
C ARG A 26 21.02 18.40 -12.88
N GLY A 27 22.06 17.88 -12.23
CA GLY A 27 21.99 17.31 -10.88
C GLY A 27 21.43 15.88 -10.78
N ILE A 28 21.13 15.23 -11.91
CA ILE A 28 20.67 13.83 -11.96
C ILE A 28 21.78 12.86 -11.56
N ASP A 29 23.03 13.17 -11.94
CA ASP A 29 24.25 12.50 -11.51
C ASP A 29 24.38 12.47 -9.97
N LYS A 30 24.19 13.63 -9.33
CA LYS A 30 24.27 13.77 -7.87
C LYS A 30 23.17 12.99 -7.16
N ILE A 31 21.97 12.96 -7.73
CA ILE A 31 20.88 12.11 -7.24
C ILE A 31 21.30 10.64 -7.29
N TRP A 32 21.87 10.19 -8.42
CA TRP A 32 22.31 8.81 -8.57
C TRP A 32 23.41 8.42 -7.59
N ASP A 33 24.37 9.31 -7.33
CA ASP A 33 25.41 9.10 -6.32
C ASP A 33 24.84 9.01 -4.90
N SER A 34 23.84 9.84 -4.58
CA SER A 34 23.11 9.74 -3.31
C SER A 34 22.34 8.40 -3.20
N VAL A 35 21.72 7.92 -4.27
CA VAL A 35 21.04 6.61 -4.29
C VAL A 35 22.02 5.46 -4.05
N LYS A 36 23.20 5.47 -4.69
CA LYS A 36 24.25 4.47 -4.44
C LYS A 36 24.74 4.52 -2.99
N SER A 37 24.95 5.72 -2.45
CA SER A 37 25.40 5.93 -1.08
C SER A 37 24.38 5.42 -0.06
N PHE A 38 23.09 5.70 -0.29
CA PHE A 38 21.99 5.18 0.52
C PHE A 38 21.97 3.64 0.53
N ARG A 39 22.04 3.02 -0.64
CA ARG A 39 22.08 1.56 -0.75
C ARG A 39 23.27 0.99 0.02
N LYS A 40 24.47 1.54 -0.14
CA LYS A 40 25.67 1.09 0.57
C LYS A 40 25.53 1.23 2.08
N ALA A 41 25.04 2.37 2.57
CA ALA A 41 24.84 2.60 4.00
C ALA A 41 23.89 1.58 4.62
N LEU A 42 22.78 1.27 3.95
CA LEU A 42 21.81 0.27 4.41
C LEU A 42 22.30 -1.17 4.29
N GLN A 43 23.12 -1.48 3.28
CA GLN A 43 23.73 -2.81 3.15
C GLN A 43 24.72 -3.05 4.28
N ASN A 44 25.54 -2.05 4.60
CA ASN A 44 26.53 -2.13 5.69
C ASN A 44 25.86 -2.28 7.06
N SER A 45 24.68 -1.68 7.28
CA SER A 45 23.94 -1.81 8.54
C SER A 45 23.07 -3.08 8.62
N GLY A 46 22.94 -3.85 7.54
CA GLY A 46 22.02 -4.99 7.44
C GLY A 46 20.53 -4.59 7.31
N GLU A 47 20.20 -3.30 7.41
CA GLU A 47 18.83 -2.79 7.27
C GLU A 47 18.26 -3.07 5.87
N TRP A 48 19.11 -3.10 4.83
CA TRP A 48 18.71 -3.33 3.44
C TRP A 48 17.98 -4.67 3.24
N GLU A 49 18.53 -5.76 3.78
CA GLU A 49 17.92 -7.08 3.63
C GLU A 49 16.71 -7.26 4.53
N LYS A 50 16.78 -6.77 5.77
CA LYS A 50 15.66 -6.79 6.71
C LYS A 50 14.44 -6.09 6.12
N GLN A 51 14.63 -4.91 5.52
CA GLN A 51 13.55 -4.17 4.89
C GLN A 51 12.96 -4.93 3.70
N ARG A 52 13.79 -5.54 2.85
CA ARG A 52 13.30 -6.31 1.70
C ARG A 52 12.49 -7.53 2.13
N ARG A 53 12.96 -8.29 3.12
CA ARG A 53 12.18 -9.41 3.68
C ARG A 53 10.83 -8.95 4.23
N SER A 54 10.79 -7.83 4.96
CA SER A 54 9.53 -7.26 5.46
C SER A 54 8.61 -6.82 4.31
N GLN A 55 9.16 -6.19 3.27
CA GLN A 55 8.39 -5.79 2.08
C GLN A 55 7.83 -6.98 1.33
N THR A 56 8.57 -8.07 1.17
CA THR A 56 8.06 -9.31 0.56
C THR A 56 6.89 -9.87 1.34
N GLY A 57 6.97 -9.91 2.68
CA GLY A 57 5.84 -10.34 3.51
C GLY A 57 4.60 -9.45 3.35
N LYS A 58 4.80 -8.12 3.31
CA LYS A 58 3.71 -7.16 3.05
C LYS A 58 3.11 -7.36 1.65
N TRP A 59 3.96 -7.55 0.65
CA TRP A 59 3.54 -7.77 -0.74
C TRP A 59 2.69 -9.04 -0.88
N MET A 60 3.10 -10.14 -0.22
CA MET A 60 2.32 -11.37 -0.17
C MET A 60 0.89 -11.12 0.37
N TRP A 61 0.76 -10.40 1.49
CA TRP A 61 -0.55 -10.09 2.06
C TRP A 61 -1.38 -9.15 1.17
N SER A 62 -0.76 -8.17 0.51
CA SER A 62 -1.47 -7.33 -0.47
C SER A 62 -2.06 -8.14 -1.63
N LEU A 63 -1.33 -9.15 -2.12
CA LEU A 63 -1.85 -10.07 -3.14
C LEU A 63 -3.01 -10.92 -2.62
N VAL A 64 -2.94 -11.37 -1.37
CA VAL A 64 -4.04 -12.12 -0.72
C VAL A 64 -5.28 -11.24 -0.59
N GLU A 65 -5.14 -10.01 -0.11
CA GLU A 65 -6.24 -9.05 0.03
C GLU A 65 -6.88 -8.72 -1.33
N GLU A 66 -6.06 -8.44 -2.35
CA GLU A 66 -6.52 -8.19 -3.72
C GLU A 66 -7.26 -9.40 -4.31
N GLY A 67 -6.71 -10.61 -4.10
CA GLY A 67 -7.32 -11.86 -4.53
C GLY A 67 -8.67 -12.11 -3.84
N LEU A 68 -8.73 -11.93 -2.52
CA LEU A 68 -9.96 -12.08 -1.75
C LEU A 68 -11.03 -11.07 -2.19
N LEU A 69 -10.67 -9.79 -2.36
CA LEU A 69 -11.60 -8.75 -2.79
C LEU A 69 -12.10 -9.01 -4.22
N THR A 70 -11.20 -9.42 -5.12
CA THR A 70 -11.54 -9.80 -6.50
C THR A 70 -12.52 -10.97 -6.51
N ASN A 71 -12.23 -12.03 -5.76
CA ASN A 71 -13.09 -13.21 -5.67
C ASN A 71 -14.45 -12.88 -5.06
N PHE A 72 -14.47 -12.06 -4.01
CA PHE A 72 -15.69 -11.58 -3.36
C PHE A 72 -16.57 -10.80 -4.33
N ARG A 73 -16.02 -9.80 -5.04
CA ARG A 73 -16.77 -8.98 -5.99
C ARG A 73 -17.24 -9.76 -7.21
N ASN A 74 -16.48 -10.77 -7.63
CA ASN A 74 -16.82 -11.60 -8.79
C ASN A 74 -17.77 -12.77 -8.45
N HIS A 75 -18.14 -12.95 -7.19
CA HIS A 75 -19.04 -14.01 -6.81
C HIS A 75 -20.45 -13.80 -7.43
N PRO A 76 -21.01 -14.75 -8.19
CA PRO A 76 -22.24 -14.52 -8.96
C PRO A 76 -23.45 -14.08 -8.12
N SER A 77 -23.55 -14.55 -6.87
CA SER A 77 -24.63 -14.14 -5.95
C SER A 77 -24.44 -12.73 -5.38
N LEU A 78 -23.20 -12.25 -5.26
CA LEU A 78 -22.89 -10.93 -4.71
C LEU A 78 -22.88 -9.84 -5.78
N GLN A 79 -22.55 -10.18 -7.03
CA GLN A 79 -22.58 -9.21 -8.15
C GLN A 79 -23.92 -8.48 -8.30
N LYS A 80 -25.02 -9.13 -7.92
CA LYS A 80 -26.36 -8.52 -7.91
C LYS A 80 -26.65 -7.76 -6.60
N GLN A 81 -26.22 -8.30 -5.46
CA GLN A 81 -26.49 -7.70 -4.15
C GLN A 81 -25.67 -6.43 -3.87
N ILE A 82 -24.44 -6.35 -4.39
CA ILE A 82 -23.53 -5.21 -4.13
C ILE A 82 -24.17 -3.89 -4.59
N PRO A 83 -24.62 -3.72 -5.86
CA PRO A 83 -25.21 -2.45 -6.30
C PRO A 83 -26.49 -2.07 -5.55
N GLU A 84 -27.30 -3.06 -5.17
CA GLU A 84 -28.54 -2.84 -4.41
C GLU A 84 -28.22 -2.29 -3.01
N LEU A 85 -27.28 -2.91 -2.30
CA LEU A 85 -26.89 -2.49 -0.95
C LEU A 85 -26.11 -1.18 -0.95
N GLU A 86 -25.27 -0.92 -1.96
CA GLU A 86 -24.61 0.39 -2.12
C GLU A 86 -25.64 1.52 -2.25
N LYS A 87 -26.70 1.32 -3.04
CA LYS A 87 -27.77 2.30 -3.20
C LYS A 87 -28.54 2.57 -1.90
N GLU A 88 -28.85 1.53 -1.13
CA GLU A 88 -29.52 1.68 0.18
C GLU A 88 -28.63 2.42 1.19
N VAL A 89 -27.31 2.25 1.12
CA VAL A 89 -26.36 2.98 1.97
C VAL A 89 -26.25 4.45 1.55
N GLU A 90 -26.08 4.72 0.25
CA GLU A 90 -25.95 6.08 -0.27
C GLU A 90 -27.22 6.92 -0.08
N SER A 91 -28.40 6.28 -0.11
CA SER A 91 -29.69 6.93 0.17
C SER A 91 -29.97 7.11 1.67
N GLY A 92 -29.15 6.54 2.55
CA GLY A 92 -29.31 6.62 4.00
C GLY A 92 -30.34 5.65 4.59
N ASN A 93 -30.90 4.75 3.78
CA ASN A 93 -31.86 3.74 4.22
C ASN A 93 -31.21 2.57 4.98
N MET A 94 -29.91 2.36 4.80
CA MET A 94 -29.14 1.32 5.48
C MET A 94 -27.80 1.85 6.00
N LEU A 95 -27.40 1.39 7.18
CA LEU A 95 -26.08 1.68 7.73
C LEU A 95 -24.99 0.91 6.94
N PRO A 96 -23.83 1.53 6.64
CA PRO A 96 -22.70 0.87 5.97
C PRO A 96 -22.26 -0.42 6.68
N THR A 97 -22.29 -0.43 8.02
CA THR A 97 -21.93 -1.59 8.84
C THR A 97 -22.88 -2.76 8.66
N THR A 98 -24.18 -2.49 8.48
CA THR A 98 -25.20 -3.51 8.22
C THR A 98 -25.04 -4.09 6.82
N ALA A 99 -24.90 -3.24 5.79
CA ALA A 99 -24.69 -3.66 4.41
C ALA A 99 -23.42 -4.53 4.26
N ALA A 100 -22.31 -4.11 4.87
CA ALA A 100 -21.06 -4.86 4.87
C ALA A 100 -21.23 -6.26 5.50
N ARG A 101 -21.94 -6.37 6.63
CA ARG A 101 -22.22 -7.65 7.29
C ARG A 101 -23.05 -8.58 6.42
N ILE A 102 -24.12 -8.06 5.79
CA ILE A 102 -24.96 -8.84 4.87
C ILE A 102 -24.11 -9.44 3.73
N LEU A 103 -23.26 -8.62 3.09
CA LEU A 103 -22.40 -9.10 2.00
C LEU A 103 -21.42 -10.18 2.46
N LEU A 104 -20.80 -10.02 3.64
CA LEU A 104 -19.86 -10.99 4.20
C LEU A 104 -20.56 -12.31 4.59
N ASP A 105 -21.75 -12.25 5.19
CA ASP A 105 -22.52 -13.43 5.58
C ASP A 105 -23.02 -14.22 4.35
N SER A 106 -23.48 -13.51 3.32
CA SER A 106 -23.86 -14.09 2.02
C SER A 106 -22.69 -14.82 1.36
N TRP A 107 -21.47 -14.28 1.45
CA TRP A 107 -20.26 -14.91 0.90
C TRP A 107 -19.88 -16.20 1.65
N GLN A 108 -19.90 -16.18 2.98
CA GLN A 108 -19.55 -17.35 3.81
C GLN A 108 -20.52 -18.52 3.65
N THR A 109 -21.81 -18.22 3.48
CA THR A 109 -22.86 -19.26 3.36
C THR A 109 -22.72 -20.08 2.07
N GLN A 110 -22.20 -19.48 0.99
CA GLN A 110 -22.02 -20.17 -0.30
C GLN A 110 -20.62 -20.75 -0.49
N SER A 111 -19.67 -20.41 0.37
CA SER A 111 -18.36 -21.06 0.42
C SER A 111 -18.38 -22.41 1.16
N LYS A 112 -19.53 -22.82 1.72
CA LYS A 112 -19.80 -24.15 2.27
C LYS A 112 -20.52 -25.02 1.25
#